data_AF-A0A7C5VJW3-F1
#
_entry.id   AF-A0A7C5VJW3-F1
#
_cell.length_a   1.000
_cell.length_b   1.000
_cell.length_c   1.000
_cell.angle_alpha   90.00
_cell.angle_beta   90.00
_cell.angle_gamma   90.00
#
_symmetry.space_group_name_H-M   'P 1'
#
loop_
_entity.id
_entity.type
_entity.pdbx_description
1 polymer ?
#
loop_
_entity_poly.entity_id
_entity_poly.type
_entity_poly.pdbx_seq_one_letter_code
_entity_poly.pdbx_strand_id
1 'polypeptide(L)'
;MGHPWHHALSSAKRWGGKPQDYLPIHEWFDASKEHFADFRHRALRHHSQGIYEAERVFGTVIVNSEGREVPVRAIGEQHVLEDLGFIPTLADWLKHLQPAEWMLKGVDKRVSRLSLKDLEAGRVQAD
;
A
#
# COMPACT_ATOMS: atom_id res chain seq x y z
N MET A 1 2.48 -15.57 3.10
CA MET A 1 1.65 -14.54 2.44
C MET A 1 0.77 -15.22 1.41
N GLY A 2 -0.45 -14.72 1.21
CA GLY A 2 -1.26 -15.16 0.09
C GLY A 2 -0.59 -14.79 -1.24
N HIS A 3 -0.79 -15.64 -2.25
CA HIS A 3 -0.48 -15.33 -3.63
C HIS A 3 -1.54 -14.36 -4.19
N PRO A 4 -1.19 -13.37 -5.04
CA PRO A 4 -2.14 -12.40 -5.64
C PRO A 4 -3.36 -13.05 -6.29
N TRP A 5 -3.20 -14.27 -6.80
CA TRP A 5 -4.27 -15.10 -7.36
C TRP A 5 -5.50 -15.25 -6.45
N HIS A 6 -5.32 -15.34 -5.13
CA HIS A 6 -6.46 -15.46 -4.22
C HIS A 6 -7.29 -14.16 -4.16
N HIS A 7 -6.64 -13.00 -4.22
CA HIS A 7 -7.33 -11.73 -4.34
C HIS A 7 -8.04 -11.62 -5.69
N ALA A 8 -7.41 -12.08 -6.78
CA ALA A 8 -8.02 -12.11 -8.10
C ALA A 8 -9.28 -12.98 -8.14
N LEU A 9 -9.27 -14.15 -7.48
CA LEU A 9 -10.46 -14.99 -7.28
C LEU A 9 -11.55 -14.26 -6.49
N SER A 10 -11.17 -13.54 -5.42
CA SER A 10 -12.11 -12.75 -4.62
C SER A 10 -12.73 -11.60 -5.42
N SER A 11 -11.94 -10.89 -6.22
CA SER A 11 -12.39 -9.82 -7.12
C SER A 11 -13.34 -10.35 -8.20
N ALA A 12 -13.03 -11.48 -8.84
CA ALA A 12 -13.93 -12.12 -9.80
C ALA A 12 -15.25 -12.53 -9.16
N LYS A 13 -15.20 -13.06 -7.93
CA LYS A 13 -16.42 -13.39 -7.16
C LYS A 13 -17.25 -12.14 -6.83
N ARG A 14 -16.61 -11.01 -6.54
CA ARG A 14 -17.27 -9.75 -6.15
C ARG A 14 -17.82 -8.96 -7.34
N TRP A 15 -17.08 -8.90 -8.43
CA TRP A 15 -17.33 -7.99 -9.55
C TRP A 15 -17.68 -8.72 -10.86
N GLY A 16 -17.68 -10.05 -10.89
CA GLY A 16 -17.89 -10.85 -12.11
C GLY A 16 -16.61 -10.98 -12.95
N GLY A 17 -16.73 -11.46 -14.18
CA GLY A 17 -15.58 -11.69 -15.06
C GLY A 17 -14.66 -12.83 -14.57
N LYS A 18 -13.41 -12.80 -15.03
CA LYS A 18 -12.40 -13.84 -14.74
C LYS A 18 -11.34 -13.30 -13.79
N PRO A 19 -10.73 -14.14 -12.94
CA PRO A 19 -9.64 -13.70 -12.05
C PRO A 19 -8.51 -12.97 -12.79
N GLN A 20 -8.20 -13.40 -14.02
CA GLN A 20 -7.19 -12.78 -14.88
C GLN A 20 -7.46 -11.30 -15.19
N ASP A 21 -8.71 -10.86 -15.17
CA ASP A 21 -9.08 -9.45 -15.39
C ASP A 21 -8.54 -8.55 -14.25
N TYR A 22 -8.36 -9.11 -13.06
CA TYR A 22 -7.97 -8.38 -11.84
C TYR A 22 -6.55 -8.68 -11.37
N LEU A 23 -5.98 -9.80 -11.83
CA LEU A 23 -4.66 -10.28 -11.40
C LEU A 23 -3.56 -9.21 -11.55
N PRO A 24 -3.44 -8.45 -12.66
CA PRO A 24 -2.38 -7.45 -12.80
C PRO A 24 -2.40 -6.37 -11.71
N ILE A 25 -3.59 -5.99 -11.24
CA ILE A 25 -3.74 -4.98 -10.18
C ILE A 25 -3.25 -5.55 -8.85
N HIS A 26 -3.64 -6.79 -8.52
CA HIS A 26 -3.20 -7.45 -7.28
C HIS A 26 -1.71 -7.77 -7.29
N GLU A 27 -1.16 -8.21 -8.42
CA GLU A 27 0.28 -8.39 -8.60
C GLU A 27 1.03 -7.08 -8.39
N TRP A 28 0.47 -5.96 -8.84
CA TRP A 28 1.08 -4.65 -8.61
C TRP A 28 1.12 -4.26 -7.13
N PHE A 29 0.07 -4.51 -6.34
CA PHE A 29 0.16 -4.26 -4.89
C PHE A 29 1.23 -5.13 -4.22
N ASP A 30 1.29 -6.40 -4.63
CA ASP A 30 2.16 -7.42 -4.05
C ASP A 30 3.59 -7.44 -4.60
N ALA A 31 3.90 -6.76 -5.70
CA ALA A 31 5.24 -6.76 -6.31
C ALA A 31 6.33 -6.24 -5.35
N SER A 32 5.93 -5.45 -4.35
CA SER A 32 6.80 -5.03 -3.25
C SER A 32 7.41 -6.19 -2.44
N LYS A 33 6.85 -7.41 -2.55
CA LYS A 33 7.41 -8.65 -1.99
C LYS A 33 8.79 -8.99 -2.56
N GLU A 34 9.14 -8.48 -3.74
CA GLU A 34 10.50 -8.58 -4.32
C GLU A 34 11.55 -7.88 -3.45
N HIS A 35 11.16 -6.85 -2.70
CA HIS A 35 12.05 -6.13 -1.78
C HIS A 35 11.99 -6.67 -0.35
N PHE A 36 10.79 -7.06 0.10
CA PHE A 36 10.57 -7.58 1.45
C PHE A 36 9.61 -8.78 1.43
N ALA A 37 10.12 -9.98 1.67
CA ALA A 37 9.30 -11.19 1.75
C ALA A 37 8.49 -11.33 3.07
N ASP A 38 8.44 -10.28 3.90
CA ASP A 38 7.64 -10.19 5.13
C ASP A 38 6.63 -9.02 5.07
N PHE A 39 5.88 -8.78 6.15
CA PHE A 39 4.79 -7.79 6.16
C PHE A 39 5.23 -6.38 5.78
N ARG A 40 6.53 -6.03 5.86
CA ARG A 40 7.04 -4.69 5.56
C ARG A 40 6.80 -4.26 4.12
N HIS A 41 6.66 -5.19 3.17
CA HIS A 41 6.32 -4.83 1.78
C HIS A 41 5.02 -4.04 1.69
N ARG A 42 4.08 -4.32 2.61
CA ARG A 42 2.77 -3.67 2.65
C ARG A 42 2.90 -2.16 2.83
N ALA A 43 3.93 -1.69 3.54
CA ALA A 43 4.20 -0.27 3.72
C ALA A 43 4.44 0.51 2.42
N LEU A 44 4.81 -0.17 1.33
CA LEU A 44 5.08 0.50 0.04
C LEU A 44 3.81 0.86 -0.75
N ARG A 45 2.77 0.01 -0.68
CA ARG A 45 1.57 0.15 -1.55
C ARG A 45 0.23 -0.12 -0.86
N HIS A 46 0.20 -0.75 0.31
CA HIS A 46 -1.04 -1.09 1.02
C HIS A 46 -1.47 0.06 1.95
N HIS A 47 -1.78 1.21 1.36
CA HIS A 47 -2.29 2.40 2.05
C HIS A 47 -3.04 3.29 1.05
N SER A 48 -3.70 4.33 1.55
CA SER A 48 -4.52 5.25 0.74
C SER A 48 -3.80 5.79 -0.50
N GLN A 49 -2.58 6.33 -0.37
CA GLN A 49 -1.83 6.82 -1.54
C GLN A 49 -1.50 5.70 -2.56
N GLY A 50 -1.21 4.48 -2.11
CA GLY A 50 -0.93 3.35 -3.00
C GLY A 50 -2.16 2.93 -3.82
N ILE A 51 -3.37 3.03 -3.23
CA ILE A 51 -4.63 2.81 -3.97
C ILE A 51 -4.82 3.86 -5.08
N TYR A 52 -4.50 5.12 -4.80
CA TYR A 52 -4.53 6.18 -5.82
C TYR A 52 -3.44 6.00 -6.87
N GLU A 53 -2.29 5.46 -6.50
CA GLU A 53 -1.23 5.14 -7.44
C GLU A 53 -1.62 3.98 -8.37
N ALA A 54 -2.31 2.95 -7.86
CA ALA A 54 -2.87 1.88 -8.70
C ALA A 54 -3.78 2.47 -9.79
N GLU A 55 -4.64 3.43 -9.44
CA GLU A 55 -5.49 4.10 -10.42
C GLU A 55 -4.69 4.83 -11.51
N ARG A 56 -3.58 5.49 -11.16
CA ARG A 56 -2.71 6.15 -12.15
C ARG A 56 -2.08 5.15 -13.11
N VAL A 57 -1.78 3.94 -12.63
CA VAL A 57 -1.16 2.87 -13.42
C VAL A 57 -2.16 2.17 -14.33
N PHE A 58 -3.34 1.82 -13.82
CA PHE A 58 -4.32 0.98 -14.53
C PHE A 58 -5.50 1.76 -15.13
N GLY A 59 -5.58 3.07 -14.86
CA GLY A 59 -6.71 3.91 -15.21
C GLY A 59 -7.78 3.97 -14.12
N THR A 60 -8.76 4.85 -14.28
CA THR A 60 -9.86 5.03 -13.32
C THR A 60 -10.75 3.79 -13.22
N VAL A 61 -10.96 3.11 -14.34
CA VAL A 61 -11.88 1.98 -14.51
C VAL A 61 -11.22 0.95 -15.44
N ILE A 62 -11.37 -0.33 -15.11
CA ILE A 62 -11.14 -1.42 -16.06
C ILE A 62 -12.48 -1.93 -16.59
N VAL A 63 -12.48 -2.44 -17.82
CA VAL A 63 -13.60 -3.23 -18.35
C VAL A 63 -13.20 -4.70 -18.25
N ASN A 64 -13.92 -5.47 -17.46
CA ASN A 64 -13.63 -6.90 -17.30
C ASN A 64 -14.12 -7.72 -18.52
N SER A 65 -13.82 -9.02 -18.55
CA SER A 65 -14.17 -9.90 -19.66
C SER A 65 -15.68 -10.11 -19.88
N GLU A 66 -16.54 -9.67 -18.96
CA GLU A 66 -18.00 -9.65 -19.08
C GLU A 66 -18.54 -8.27 -19.51
N GLY A 67 -17.66 -7.33 -19.85
CA GLY A 67 -18.05 -5.98 -20.26
C GLY A 67 -18.46 -5.06 -19.10
N ARG A 68 -18.17 -5.44 -17.86
CA ARG A 68 -18.46 -4.60 -16.69
C ARG A 68 -17.33 -3.62 -16.42
N GLU A 69 -17.68 -2.36 -16.26
CA GLU A 69 -16.82 -1.32 -15.73
C GLU A 69 -16.62 -1.47 -14.22
N VAL A 70 -15.38 -1.66 -13.78
CA VAL A 70 -15.00 -1.79 -12.36
C VAL A 70 -13.96 -0.72 -12.02
N PRO A 71 -14.22 0.16 -11.04
CA PRO A 71 -13.25 1.16 -10.61
C PRO A 71 -11.98 0.52 -10.02
N VAL A 72 -10.80 0.96 -10.47
CA VAL A 72 -9.52 0.43 -9.98
C VAL A 72 -9.33 0.70 -8.49
N ARG A 73 -9.77 1.87 -8.01
CA ARG A 73 -9.73 2.18 -6.58
C ARG A 73 -10.53 1.18 -5.74
N ALA A 74 -11.70 0.74 -6.20
CA ALA A 74 -12.51 -0.23 -5.47
C ALA A 74 -11.83 -1.61 -5.38
N ILE A 75 -11.09 -2.00 -6.42
CA ILE A 75 -10.25 -3.22 -6.42
C ILE A 75 -9.08 -3.05 -5.45
N GLY A 76 -8.42 -1.89 -5.44
CA GLY A 76 -7.34 -1.59 -4.51
C GLY A 76 -7.79 -1.53 -3.04
N GLU A 77 -8.92 -0.88 -2.76
CA GLU A 77 -9.56 -0.86 -1.44
C GLU A 77 -9.88 -2.28 -0.97
N GLN A 78 -10.48 -3.10 -1.85
CA GLN A 78 -10.74 -4.51 -1.56
C GLN A 78 -9.45 -5.25 -1.21
N HIS A 79 -8.42 -5.13 -2.04
CA HIS A 79 -7.14 -5.81 -1.82
C HIS A 79 -6.58 -5.44 -0.44
N VAL A 80 -6.45 -4.15 -0.13
CA VAL A 80 -5.90 -3.68 1.15
C VAL A 80 -6.76 -4.13 2.33
N LEU A 81 -8.10 -4.09 2.22
CA LEU A 81 -9.02 -4.51 3.28
C LEU A 81 -8.94 -6.02 3.55
N GLU A 82 -8.83 -6.86 2.52
CA GLU A 82 -8.67 -8.31 2.69
C GLU A 82 -7.38 -8.66 3.44
N ASP A 83 -6.37 -7.80 3.29
CA ASP A 83 -5.01 -8.09 3.68
C ASP A 83 -4.63 -7.43 5.03
N LEU A 84 -5.31 -6.36 5.44
CA LEU A 84 -5.06 -5.60 6.67
C LEU A 84 -6.30 -5.37 7.54
N GLY A 85 -7.52 -5.58 7.03
CA GLY A 85 -8.78 -5.30 7.73
C GLY A 85 -9.18 -3.83 7.80
N PHE A 86 -8.29 -2.91 7.44
CA PHE A 86 -8.54 -1.47 7.31
C PHE A 86 -7.59 -0.87 6.25
N ILE A 87 -7.84 0.37 5.81
CA ILE A 87 -6.96 1.08 4.87
C ILE A 87 -6.10 2.07 5.67
N PRO A 88 -4.80 1.78 5.90
CA PRO A 88 -3.91 2.72 6.56
C PRO A 88 -3.58 3.91 5.64
N THR A 89 -3.08 4.98 6.23
CA THR A 89 -2.38 6.05 5.51
C THR A 89 -0.89 5.75 5.43
N LEU A 90 -0.15 6.51 4.59
CA LEU A 90 1.32 6.43 4.63
C LEU A 90 1.88 6.87 6.01
N ALA A 91 1.22 7.81 6.68
CA ALA A 91 1.61 8.25 8.01
C ALA A 91 1.51 7.14 9.05
N ASP A 92 0.53 6.24 8.95
CA ASP A 92 0.39 5.09 9.85
C ASP A 92 1.58 4.12 9.77
N TRP A 93 2.19 3.99 8.60
CA TRP A 93 3.43 3.24 8.44
C TRP A 93 4.65 4.02 8.95
N LEU A 94 4.78 5.28 8.52
CA LEU A 94 5.99 6.08 8.77
C LEU A 94 6.13 6.54 10.23
N LYS A 95 5.05 6.61 11.01
CA LYS A 95 5.13 6.94 12.45
C LYS A 95 5.97 5.94 13.26
N HIS A 96 6.19 4.73 12.72
CA HIS A 96 7.02 3.70 13.33
C HIS A 96 8.45 3.65 12.77
N LEU A 97 8.77 4.45 11.74
CA LEU A 97 10.11 4.51 11.15
C LEU A 97 11.09 5.03 12.22
N GLN A 98 12.16 4.26 12.46
CA GLN A 98 13.27 4.67 13.32
C GLN A 98 14.35 5.32 12.45
N PRO A 99 14.55 6.65 12.52
CA PRO A 99 15.51 7.32 11.66
C PRO A 99 16.94 6.90 11.97
N ALA A 100 17.72 6.64 10.91
CA ALA A 100 19.16 6.45 11.00
C ALA A 100 19.90 7.74 10.63
N GLU A 101 21.16 7.86 11.04
CA GLU A 101 21.97 9.08 10.82
C GLU A 101 21.97 9.55 9.36
N TRP A 102 22.06 8.61 8.41
CA TRP A 102 22.06 8.92 6.98
C TRP A 102 20.74 9.57 6.50
N MET A 103 19.61 9.28 7.15
CA MET A 103 18.30 9.86 6.81
C MET A 103 18.17 11.31 7.25
N LEU A 104 18.97 11.74 8.22
CA LEU A 104 18.93 13.10 8.78
C LEU A 104 19.89 14.06 8.06
N LYS A 105 20.71 13.54 7.14
CA LYS A 105 21.67 14.34 6.38
C LYS A 105 20.92 15.31 5.45
N GLY A 106 21.20 16.61 5.60
CA GLY A 106 20.59 17.67 4.77
C GLY A 106 19.19 18.12 5.20
N VAL A 107 18.67 17.58 6.31
CA VAL A 107 17.38 18.02 6.87
C VAL A 107 17.51 19.43 7.44
N ASP A 108 16.61 20.34 7.04
CA ASP A 108 16.52 21.67 7.63
C ASP A 108 15.98 21.58 9.07
N LYS A 109 16.85 21.88 10.03
CA LYS A 109 16.54 21.85 11.48
C LYS A 109 15.50 22.88 11.91
N ARG A 110 15.13 23.83 11.05
CA ARG A 110 14.04 24.80 11.29
C ARG A 110 12.66 24.21 10.98
N VAL A 111 12.62 23.14 10.17
CA VAL A 111 11.38 22.50 9.70
C VAL A 111 11.20 21.12 10.36
N SER A 112 12.28 20.45 10.71
CA SER A 112 12.25 19.17 11.42
C SER A 112 12.34 19.34 12.94
N ARG A 113 11.37 18.81 13.68
CA ARG A 113 11.46 18.61 15.14
C ARG A 113 12.29 17.38 15.53
N LEU A 114 12.74 16.57 14.57
CA LEU A 114 13.48 15.33 14.85
C LEU A 114 14.97 15.64 15.00
N SER A 115 15.48 15.54 16.23
CA SER A 115 16.91 15.42 16.51
C SER A 115 17.28 13.98 16.89
N LEU A 116 18.55 13.60 16.70
CA LEU A 116 19.06 12.31 17.18
C LEU A 116 18.82 12.09 18.69
N LYS A 117 18.84 13.18 19.47
CA LYS A 117 18.55 13.14 20.91
C LYS A 117 17.08 12.83 21.23
N ASP A 118 16.15 13.20 20.36
CA ASP A 118 14.71 12.88 20.54
C ASP A 118 14.42 11.39 20.27
N LEU A 119 15.24 10.78 19.40
CA LEU A 119 15.18 9.36 19.03
C LEU A 119 15.84 8.47 20.10
N GLU A 120 17.00 8.88 20.62
CA GLU A 120 17.69 8.17 21.71
C GLU A 120 16.92 8.22 23.04
N ALA A 121 16.16 9.28 23.29
CA ALA A 121 15.38 9.45 24.52
C ALA A 121 14.03 8.70 24.52
N GLY A 122 13.66 8.01 23.43
CA GLY A 122 12.34 7.37 23.31
C GLY A 122 11.16 8.36 23.41
N ARG A 123 11.39 9.65 23.16
CA ARG A 123 10.41 10.73 23.33
C ARG A 123 9.70 11.12 22.04
N VAL A 124 9.53 10.18 21.12
CA VAL A 124 8.54 10.36 20.05
C VAL A 124 7.23 9.77 20.55
N GLN A 125 6.54 10.52 21.42
CA GLN A 125 5.11 10.31 21.61
C GLN A 125 4.42 10.76 20.32
N ALA A 126 3.84 9.79 19.60
CA ALA A 126 2.91 10.07 18.54
C ALA A 126 1.60 10.52 19.18
N ASP A 127 1.23 11.79 18.95
CA ASP A 127 -0.13 12.30 19.18
C ASP A 127 -1.12 11.68 18.16
#